data_AF-A0A0J9SFC7-F1
#
_entry.id   AF-A0A0J9SFC7-F1
#
_cell.length_a   1.000
_cell.length_b   1.000
_cell.length_c   1.000
_cell.angle_alpha   90.00
_cell.angle_beta   90.00
_cell.angle_gamma   90.00
#
_symmetry.space_group_name_H-M   'P 1'
#
loop_
_entity.id
_entity.type
_entity.pdbx_description
1 polymer ?
#
loop_
_entity_poly.entity_id
_entity_poly.type
_entity_poly.pdbx_seq_one_letter_code
_entity_poly.pdbx_strand_id
1 'polypeptide(L)'
;MDFGSEDLHIYNGICNDIKVSNQEKEGMKLICRKYLRFLDTSKSWGEGVSGYDVSLLLNYWLYDKLTHIYLGTRINSIDVVFGALQLICSTFKPSRSQEEYYKKCKPELDIVNHTEWKKRKELYDYCINYELISQTCPFFDKNCVEYGKYIEKTKESGIYDHFEDICSSGKDNCPHFYKRCEKYNPKTVTNTLKCPE
;
A
#
# COMPACT_ATOMS: atom_id res chain seq x y z
N MET A 1 8.79 -3.28 -2.47
CA MET A 1 9.54 -2.14 -1.89
C MET A 1 10.77 -2.54 -1.08
N ASP A 2 11.10 -3.84 -0.97
CA ASP A 2 12.31 -4.33 -0.25
C ASP A 2 13.42 -4.89 -1.17
N PHE A 3 13.39 -4.58 -2.47
CA PHE A 3 14.43 -4.98 -3.43
C PHE A 3 15.48 -3.87 -3.62
N GLY A 4 16.76 -4.20 -3.39
CA GLY A 4 17.98 -3.51 -3.86
C GLY A 4 18.26 -2.12 -3.29
N SER A 5 19.41 -1.95 -2.60
CA SER A 5 19.88 -0.67 -2.04
C SER A 5 20.63 0.22 -3.04
N GLU A 6 20.85 -0.24 -4.26
CA GLU A 6 21.92 0.29 -5.13
C GLU A 6 21.74 1.77 -5.52
N ASP A 7 20.52 2.32 -5.46
CA ASP A 7 20.26 3.73 -5.84
C ASP A 7 19.71 4.60 -4.70
N LEU A 8 19.59 4.09 -3.47
CA LEU A 8 19.01 4.87 -2.37
C LEU A 8 19.85 6.11 -2.00
N HIS A 9 21.14 6.07 -2.31
CA HIS A 9 22.09 7.15 -2.02
C HIS A 9 21.77 8.44 -2.79
N ILE A 10 21.11 8.35 -3.95
CA ILE A 10 20.69 9.49 -4.78
C ILE A 10 19.76 10.41 -3.97
N TYR A 11 18.93 9.84 -3.10
CA TYR A 11 17.96 10.57 -2.30
C TYR A 11 18.51 11.04 -0.95
N ASN A 12 19.78 10.74 -0.62
CA ASN A 12 20.38 11.14 0.66
C ASN A 12 20.34 12.66 0.86
N GLY A 13 20.69 13.43 -0.16
CA GLY A 13 20.74 14.90 -0.07
C GLY A 13 19.42 15.49 0.40
N ILE A 14 18.30 15.00 -0.16
CA ILE A 14 16.95 15.48 0.18
C ILE A 14 16.49 14.89 1.52
N CYS A 15 16.61 13.57 1.68
CA CYS A 15 16.08 12.90 2.88
C CYS A 15 16.85 13.20 4.16
N ASN A 16 18.10 13.67 4.08
CA ASN A 16 18.88 14.04 5.26
C ASN A 16 18.31 15.25 6.01
N ASP A 17 17.56 16.10 5.31
CA ASP A 17 16.95 17.32 5.85
C ASP A 17 15.60 17.07 6.54
N ILE A 18 15.17 15.81 6.65
CA ILE A 18 13.91 15.47 7.29
C ILE A 18 13.89 15.92 8.76
N LYS A 19 12.86 16.70 9.10
CA LYS A 19 12.70 17.32 10.43
C LYS A 19 11.86 16.42 11.33
N VAL A 20 12.53 15.49 12.02
CA VAL A 20 11.95 14.57 13.01
C VAL A 20 12.87 14.46 14.24
N SER A 21 12.42 13.79 15.30
CA SER A 21 13.24 13.60 16.50
C SER A 21 14.54 12.83 16.17
N ASN A 22 15.61 13.10 16.92
CA ASN A 22 16.89 12.42 16.72
C ASN A 22 16.82 10.91 16.89
N GLN A 23 15.92 10.41 17.75
CA GLN A 23 15.76 8.99 18.02
C GLN A 23 15.27 8.23 16.79
N GLU A 24 14.32 8.80 16.03
CA GLU A 24 13.72 8.13 14.86
C GLU A 24 14.37 8.56 13.53
N LYS A 25 15.33 9.49 13.57
CA LYS A 25 15.87 10.17 12.38
C LYS A 25 16.42 9.23 11.32
N GLU A 26 17.20 8.22 11.71
CA GLU A 26 17.80 7.29 10.74
C GLU A 26 16.77 6.35 10.11
N GLY A 27 15.79 5.89 10.90
CA GLY A 27 14.64 5.13 10.38
C GLY A 27 13.85 5.95 9.37
N MET A 28 13.60 7.22 9.70
CA MET A 28 12.88 8.15 8.82
C MET A 28 13.62 8.49 7.53
N LYS A 29 14.94 8.70 7.60
CA LYS A 29 15.77 8.86 6.39
C LYS A 29 15.68 7.62 5.49
N LEU A 30 15.68 6.41 6.05
CA LEU A 30 15.55 5.19 5.26
C LEU A 30 14.17 5.11 4.58
N ILE A 31 13.09 5.36 5.31
CA ILE A 31 11.73 5.37 4.74
C ILE A 31 11.58 6.42 3.65
N CYS A 32 12.06 7.65 3.89
CA CYS A 32 12.07 8.71 2.90
C CYS A 32 12.75 8.28 1.59
N ARG A 33 13.95 7.68 1.66
CA ARG A 33 14.69 7.25 0.47
C ARG A 33 13.96 6.16 -0.30
N LYS A 34 13.40 5.16 0.41
CA LYS A 34 12.58 4.11 -0.22
C LYS A 34 11.35 4.68 -0.91
N TYR A 35 10.68 5.64 -0.26
CA TYR A 35 9.48 6.29 -0.79
C TYR A 35 9.78 7.11 -2.05
N LEU A 36 10.79 7.99 -2.00
CA LEU A 36 11.21 8.79 -3.16
C LEU A 36 11.69 7.90 -4.32
N ARG A 37 12.46 6.84 -4.04
CA ARG A 37 12.86 5.87 -5.07
C ARG A 37 11.66 5.26 -5.77
N PHE A 38 10.64 4.85 -5.01
CA PHE A 38 9.44 4.29 -5.62
C PHE A 38 8.73 5.32 -6.50
N LEU A 39 8.58 6.56 -6.03
CA LEU A 39 7.97 7.63 -6.83
C LEU A 39 8.76 7.94 -8.12
N ASP A 40 10.09 7.88 -8.05
CA ASP A 40 11.01 8.20 -9.13
C ASP A 40 11.23 7.04 -10.12
N THR A 41 10.83 5.81 -9.79
CA THR A 41 11.04 4.64 -10.67
C THR A 41 9.75 3.98 -11.15
N SER A 42 8.62 4.16 -10.46
CA SER A 42 7.36 3.44 -10.72
C SER A 42 6.50 3.99 -11.86
N LYS A 43 7.09 4.63 -12.88
CA LYS A 43 6.35 5.17 -14.05
C LYS A 43 5.47 4.12 -14.75
N SER A 44 5.92 2.86 -14.80
CA SER A 44 5.22 1.75 -15.46
C SER A 44 3.96 1.24 -14.75
N TRP A 45 3.74 1.60 -13.48
CA TRP A 45 2.59 1.13 -12.71
C TRP A 45 1.34 2.01 -12.93
N GLY A 46 1.51 3.24 -13.44
CA GLY A 46 0.43 4.21 -13.61
C GLY A 46 -0.34 4.13 -14.94
N GLU A 47 0.27 3.58 -16.00
CA GLU A 47 -0.30 3.68 -17.36
C GLU A 47 -0.73 2.33 -17.98
N GLY A 48 -0.37 1.17 -17.41
CA GLY A 48 -0.44 -0.08 -18.18
C GLY A 48 -1.17 -1.29 -17.58
N VAL A 49 -1.25 -1.46 -16.26
CA VAL A 49 -1.41 -2.85 -15.73
C VAL A 49 -2.57 -3.07 -14.75
N SER A 50 -3.15 -2.04 -14.13
CA SER A 50 -4.31 -2.32 -13.26
C SER A 50 -5.09 -1.06 -12.94
N GLY A 51 -6.42 -1.16 -12.85
CA GLY A 51 -7.26 -0.06 -12.41
C GLY A 51 -7.04 0.37 -10.96
N TYR A 52 -5.95 -0.04 -10.30
CA TYR A 52 -5.67 0.16 -8.89
C TYR A 52 -5.14 1.54 -8.54
N ASP A 53 -5.42 1.94 -7.30
CA ASP A 53 -4.82 3.12 -6.72
C ASP A 53 -3.47 2.76 -6.09
N VAL A 54 -2.40 2.88 -6.87
CA VAL A 54 -1.02 2.68 -6.42
C VAL A 54 -0.66 3.65 -5.29
N SER A 55 -1.24 4.86 -5.30
CA SER A 55 -1.10 5.88 -4.26
C SER A 55 -1.62 5.36 -2.93
N LEU A 56 -2.80 4.73 -2.93
CA LEU A 56 -3.40 4.14 -1.73
C LEU A 56 -2.52 3.02 -1.15
N LEU A 57 -2.01 2.13 -2.02
CA LEU A 57 -1.11 1.04 -1.62
C LEU A 57 0.16 1.59 -0.98
N LEU A 58 0.76 2.60 -1.61
CA LEU A 58 1.97 3.26 -1.14
C LEU A 58 1.73 3.97 0.21
N ASN A 59 0.59 4.63 0.37
CA ASN A 59 0.22 5.29 1.62
C ASN A 59 -0.01 4.28 2.76
N TYR A 60 -0.66 3.13 2.50
CA TYR A 60 -0.79 2.07 3.52
C TYR A 60 0.56 1.47 3.89
N TRP A 61 1.45 1.24 2.92
CA TRP A 61 2.81 0.79 3.20
C TRP A 61 3.57 1.81 4.05
N LEU A 62 3.45 3.10 3.73
CA LEU A 62 4.10 4.16 4.48
C LEU A 62 3.56 4.19 5.92
N TYR A 63 2.24 4.20 6.08
CA TYR A 63 1.59 4.21 7.39
C TYR A 63 2.02 3.01 8.25
N ASP A 64 2.05 1.80 7.68
CA ASP A 64 2.55 0.59 8.35
C ASP A 64 3.98 0.78 8.88
N LYS A 65 4.90 1.25 8.03
CA LYS A 65 6.30 1.49 8.46
C LYS A 65 6.42 2.55 9.53
N LEU A 66 5.66 3.63 9.43
CA LEU A 66 5.68 4.69 10.43
C LEU A 66 5.10 4.21 11.77
N THR A 67 4.00 3.45 11.78
CA THR A 67 3.46 2.90 13.02
C THR A 67 4.44 1.96 13.73
N HIS A 68 5.26 1.23 12.97
CA HIS A 68 6.33 0.38 13.52
C HIS A 68 7.50 1.19 14.10
N ILE A 69 7.94 2.26 13.42
CA ILE A 69 9.01 3.13 13.92
C ILE A 69 8.58 3.87 15.19
N TYR A 70 7.33 4.34 15.23
CA TYR A 70 6.79 5.17 16.32
C TYR A 70 6.01 4.38 17.40
N LEU A 71 6.17 3.04 17.43
CA LEU A 71 5.60 2.13 18.43
C LEU A 71 4.09 2.31 18.68
N GLY A 72 3.31 2.61 17.63
CA GLY A 72 1.84 2.58 17.58
C GLY A 72 1.04 3.43 18.59
N THR A 73 1.69 4.12 19.55
CA THR A 73 1.01 4.74 20.70
C THR A 73 1.17 6.25 20.77
N ARG A 74 2.09 6.83 19.99
CA ARG A 74 2.24 8.29 19.86
C ARG A 74 1.53 8.76 18.59
N ILE A 75 0.19 8.77 18.60
CA ILE A 75 -0.63 9.22 17.46
C ILE A 75 -0.21 10.64 17.01
N ASN A 76 0.02 11.53 17.99
CA ASN A 76 0.53 12.89 17.73
C ASN A 76 1.90 12.93 17.03
N SER A 77 2.64 11.81 17.01
CA SER A 77 3.91 11.69 16.29
C SER A 77 3.72 11.22 14.84
N ILE A 78 2.64 10.52 14.50
CA ILE A 78 2.40 10.07 13.12
C ILE A 78 2.05 11.28 12.23
N ASP A 79 1.19 12.19 12.70
CA ASP A 79 0.80 13.39 11.96
C ASP A 79 1.99 14.29 11.64
N VAL A 80 2.84 14.54 12.65
CA VAL A 80 4.07 15.33 12.52
C VAL A 80 5.01 14.71 11.48
N VAL A 81 5.10 13.38 11.46
CA VAL A 81 6.02 12.65 10.59
C VAL A 81 5.51 12.59 9.15
N PHE A 82 4.20 12.41 8.96
CA PHE A 82 3.56 12.57 7.66
C PHE A 82 3.79 13.99 7.13
N GLY A 83 3.60 15.02 7.95
CA GLY A 83 3.89 16.41 7.58
C GLY A 83 5.36 16.62 7.19
N ALA A 84 6.30 16.03 7.92
CA ALA A 84 7.73 16.09 7.57
C ALA A 84 8.01 15.42 6.22
N LEU A 85 7.41 14.28 5.92
CA LEU A 85 7.53 13.61 4.62
C LEU A 85 6.87 14.40 3.49
N GLN A 86 5.70 15.00 3.72
CA GLN A 86 5.04 15.88 2.75
C GLN A 86 5.91 17.09 2.41
N LEU A 87 6.59 17.67 3.40
CA LEU A 87 7.54 18.77 3.18
C LEU A 87 8.75 18.32 2.35
N ILE A 88 9.31 17.15 2.65
CA ILE A 88 10.41 16.58 1.85
C ILE A 88 9.95 16.26 0.42
N CYS A 89 8.72 15.76 0.28
CA CYS A 89 8.13 15.52 -1.01
C CYS A 89 7.99 16.85 -1.80
N SER A 90 7.53 17.94 -1.19
CA SER A 90 7.36 19.21 -1.91
C SER A 90 8.67 19.79 -2.47
N THR A 91 9.84 19.40 -1.94
CA THR A 91 11.15 19.81 -2.47
C THR A 91 11.69 18.85 -3.53
N PHE A 92 11.17 17.62 -3.62
CA PHE A 92 11.56 16.67 -4.64
C PHE A 92 10.98 17.07 -6.00
N LYS A 93 11.85 17.20 -7.00
CA LYS A 93 11.45 17.51 -8.39
C LYS A 93 11.53 16.23 -9.21
N PRO A 94 10.40 15.52 -9.43
CA PRO A 94 10.40 14.35 -10.30
C PRO A 94 10.73 14.77 -11.74
N SER A 95 11.11 13.81 -12.58
CA SER A 95 11.21 14.09 -14.01
C SER A 95 9.86 14.58 -14.55
N ARG A 96 9.87 15.39 -15.62
CA ARG A 96 8.63 15.94 -16.23
C ARG A 96 7.61 14.84 -16.58
N SER A 97 8.10 13.64 -16.91
CA SER A 97 7.25 12.50 -17.26
C SER A 97 6.61 11.77 -16.07
N GLN A 98 6.90 12.20 -14.83
CA GLN A 98 6.41 11.60 -13.59
C GLN A 98 5.62 12.59 -12.73
N GLU A 99 5.50 13.85 -13.16
CA GLU A 99 4.93 14.94 -12.36
C GLU A 99 3.48 14.67 -11.92
N GLU A 100 2.66 14.07 -12.78
CA GLU A 100 1.26 13.76 -12.47
C GLU A 100 1.14 12.61 -11.46
N TYR A 101 1.83 11.49 -11.71
CA TYR A 101 1.90 10.35 -10.79
C TYR A 101 2.42 10.77 -9.42
N TYR A 102 3.45 11.62 -9.40
CA TYR A 102 4.02 12.18 -8.19
C TYR A 102 3.01 12.99 -7.40
N LYS A 103 2.22 13.85 -8.06
CA LYS A 103 1.17 14.65 -7.41
C LYS A 103 0.09 13.77 -6.79
N LYS A 104 -0.29 12.68 -7.47
CA LYS A 104 -1.30 11.72 -7.00
C LYS A 104 -0.82 10.87 -5.84
N CYS A 105 0.45 10.42 -5.89
CA CYS A 105 1.05 9.54 -4.90
C CYS A 105 1.72 10.27 -3.74
N LYS A 106 1.29 11.49 -3.40
CA LYS A 106 1.81 12.19 -2.23
C LYS A 106 1.40 11.47 -0.93
N PRO A 107 2.21 11.57 0.14
CA PRO A 107 1.79 11.08 1.45
C PRO A 107 0.53 11.81 1.88
N GLU A 108 -0.52 11.08 2.20
CA GLU A 108 -1.80 11.64 2.65
C GLU A 108 -2.33 10.81 3.81
N LEU A 109 -2.26 11.40 5.00
CA LEU A 109 -2.61 10.73 6.24
C LEU A 109 -4.10 10.39 6.30
N ASP A 110 -4.97 11.30 5.86
CA ASP A 110 -6.42 11.17 5.94
C ASP A 110 -6.96 9.94 5.18
N ILE A 111 -6.22 9.49 4.16
CA ILE A 111 -6.57 8.30 3.37
C ILE A 111 -6.37 7.00 4.17
N VAL A 112 -5.46 7.01 5.16
CA VAL A 112 -5.00 5.79 5.85
C VAL A 112 -5.23 5.82 7.35
N ASN A 113 -5.46 6.99 7.95
CA ASN A 113 -5.66 7.19 9.37
C ASN A 113 -7.10 6.84 9.79
N HIS A 114 -7.39 5.55 9.76
CA HIS A 114 -8.66 4.99 10.24
C HIS A 114 -8.42 4.05 11.42
N THR A 115 -9.39 3.96 12.35
CA THR A 115 -9.31 3.06 13.52
C THR A 115 -8.98 1.61 13.14
N GLU A 116 -9.49 1.14 12.01
CA GLU A 116 -9.27 -0.21 11.48
C GLU A 116 -8.36 -0.23 10.23
N TRP A 117 -7.39 0.68 10.13
CA TRP A 117 -6.51 0.79 8.97
C TRP A 117 -5.80 -0.53 8.61
N LYS A 118 -5.45 -1.37 9.59
CA LYS A 118 -4.83 -2.68 9.34
C LYS A 118 -5.74 -3.61 8.54
N LYS A 119 -7.02 -3.67 8.92
CA LYS A 119 -8.05 -4.43 8.19
C LYS A 119 -8.26 -3.86 6.78
N ARG A 120 -8.32 -2.53 6.65
CA ARG A 120 -8.46 -1.87 5.34
C ARG A 120 -7.27 -2.17 4.43
N LYS A 121 -6.06 -2.12 4.97
CA LYS A 121 -4.82 -2.49 4.28
C LYS A 121 -4.86 -3.96 3.86
N GLU A 122 -5.23 -4.87 4.76
CA GLU A 122 -5.33 -6.32 4.45
C GLU A 122 -6.33 -6.58 3.31
N LEU A 123 -7.51 -5.97 3.37
CA LEU A 123 -8.50 -6.05 2.30
C LEU A 123 -7.94 -5.54 0.97
N TYR A 124 -7.27 -4.38 0.98
CA TYR A 124 -6.75 -3.76 -0.23
C TYR A 124 -5.58 -4.54 -0.83
N ASP A 125 -4.65 -5.00 0.01
CA ASP A 125 -3.53 -5.86 -0.39
C ASP A 125 -4.04 -7.14 -1.04
N TYR A 126 -5.05 -7.79 -0.44
CA TYR A 126 -5.68 -8.97 -1.04
C TYR A 126 -6.39 -8.66 -2.35
N CYS A 127 -7.16 -7.58 -2.40
CA CYS A 127 -7.88 -7.17 -3.59
C CYS A 127 -6.93 -6.98 -4.79
N ILE A 128 -5.79 -6.32 -4.56
CA ILE A 128 -4.74 -6.13 -5.56
C ILE A 128 -4.11 -7.48 -5.96
N ASN A 129 -3.69 -8.27 -4.97
CA ASN A 129 -3.01 -9.53 -5.20
C ASN A 129 -3.89 -10.53 -5.95
N TYR A 130 -5.19 -10.60 -5.63
CA TYR A 130 -6.10 -11.56 -6.25
C TYR A 130 -6.23 -11.35 -7.77
N GLU A 131 -6.33 -10.11 -8.26
CA GLU A 131 -6.40 -9.88 -9.72
C GLU A 131 -5.13 -10.36 -10.42
N LEU A 132 -3.95 -10.07 -9.85
CA LEU A 132 -2.68 -10.55 -10.40
C LEU A 132 -2.60 -12.09 -10.35
N ILE A 133 -3.00 -12.68 -9.23
CA ILE A 133 -3.08 -14.14 -9.04
C ILE A 133 -4.01 -14.75 -10.09
N SER A 134 -5.22 -14.23 -10.26
CA SER A 134 -6.22 -14.78 -11.18
C SER A 134 -5.75 -14.79 -12.63
N GLN A 135 -4.91 -13.83 -13.03
CA GLN A 135 -4.32 -13.76 -14.36
C GLN A 135 -3.10 -14.67 -14.53
N THR A 136 -2.38 -14.98 -13.45
CA THR A 136 -1.09 -15.71 -13.51
C THR A 136 -1.22 -17.19 -13.14
N CYS A 137 -2.13 -17.54 -12.23
CA CYS A 137 -2.38 -18.92 -11.78
C CYS A 137 -2.48 -19.94 -12.92
N PRO A 138 -3.22 -19.66 -14.02
CA PRO A 138 -3.36 -20.61 -15.13
C PRO A 138 -2.06 -20.99 -15.85
N PHE A 139 -0.94 -20.33 -15.54
CA PHE A 139 0.34 -20.54 -16.17
C PHE A 139 1.42 -21.13 -15.24
N PHE A 140 1.12 -21.30 -13.93
CA PHE A 140 2.12 -21.70 -12.93
C PHE A 140 1.57 -22.63 -11.84
N ASP A 141 1.64 -23.94 -12.04
CA ASP A 141 1.00 -24.97 -11.19
C ASP A 141 1.41 -24.86 -9.72
N LYS A 142 2.72 -24.85 -9.46
CA LYS A 142 3.26 -24.81 -8.08
C LYS A 142 2.90 -23.50 -7.37
N ASN A 143 2.94 -22.36 -8.07
CA ASN A 143 2.59 -21.07 -7.49
C ASN A 143 1.08 -20.96 -7.27
N CYS A 144 0.29 -21.61 -8.13
CA CYS A 144 -1.17 -21.59 -8.05
C CYS A 144 -1.69 -22.28 -6.78
N VAL A 145 -1.05 -23.37 -6.35
CA VAL A 145 -1.33 -24.02 -5.05
C VAL A 145 -1.09 -23.06 -3.87
N GLU A 146 0.02 -22.33 -3.87
CA GLU A 146 0.33 -21.36 -2.80
C GLU A 146 -0.66 -20.18 -2.82
N TYR A 147 -1.09 -19.74 -3.99
CA TYR A 147 -2.15 -18.73 -4.12
C TYR A 147 -3.49 -19.22 -3.59
N GLY A 148 -3.84 -20.50 -3.81
CA GLY A 148 -5.01 -21.13 -3.20
C GLY A 148 -4.98 -21.06 -1.67
N LYS A 149 -3.85 -21.38 -1.05
CA LYS A 149 -3.65 -21.24 0.40
C LYS A 149 -3.79 -19.80 0.87
N TYR A 150 -3.25 -18.84 0.12
CA TYR A 150 -3.38 -17.42 0.42
C TYR A 150 -4.85 -16.97 0.44
N ILE A 151 -5.65 -17.44 -0.51
CA ILE A 151 -7.08 -17.10 -0.62
C ILE A 151 -7.91 -17.75 0.49
N GLU A 152 -7.68 -19.01 0.81
CA GLU A 152 -8.34 -19.65 1.95
C GLU A 152 -7.98 -18.95 3.27
N LYS A 153 -6.72 -18.57 3.48
CA LYS A 153 -6.34 -17.78 4.66
C LYS A 153 -7.08 -16.44 4.73
N THR A 154 -7.26 -15.74 3.60
CA THR A 154 -8.06 -14.52 3.57
C THR A 154 -9.53 -14.79 3.86
N LYS A 155 -10.08 -15.91 3.39
CA LYS A 155 -11.44 -16.34 3.75
C LYS A 155 -11.60 -16.54 5.25
N GLU A 156 -10.67 -17.25 5.86
CA GLU A 156 -10.63 -17.56 7.30
C GLU A 156 -10.47 -16.30 8.15
N SER A 157 -9.79 -15.27 7.65
CA SER A 157 -9.65 -13.99 8.35
C SER A 157 -10.98 -13.28 8.61
N GLY A 158 -12.04 -13.62 7.85
CA GLY A 158 -13.34 -12.95 7.92
C GLY A 158 -13.31 -11.49 7.44
N ILE A 159 -12.25 -11.04 6.76
CA ILE A 159 -12.08 -9.64 6.37
C ILE A 159 -13.19 -9.14 5.44
N TYR A 160 -13.68 -9.98 4.54
CA TYR A 160 -14.78 -9.64 3.64
C TYR A 160 -16.10 -9.51 4.38
N ASP A 161 -16.39 -10.40 5.34
CA ASP A 161 -17.62 -10.36 6.14
C ASP A 161 -17.67 -9.09 7.00
N HIS A 162 -16.52 -8.71 7.56
CA HIS A 162 -16.37 -7.48 8.33
C HIS A 162 -16.73 -6.23 7.50
N PHE A 163 -16.22 -6.12 6.27
CA PHE A 163 -16.50 -4.97 5.42
C PHE A 163 -17.85 -5.04 4.71
N GLU A 164 -18.37 -6.23 4.45
CA GLU A 164 -19.73 -6.44 3.91
C GLU A 164 -20.77 -5.89 4.90
N ASP A 165 -20.65 -6.18 6.19
CA ASP A 165 -21.54 -5.64 7.24
C ASP A 165 -21.42 -4.10 7.37
N ILE A 166 -20.19 -3.59 7.38
CA ILE A 166 -19.94 -2.14 7.46
C ILE A 166 -20.53 -1.40 6.26
N CYS A 167 -20.34 -1.92 5.05
CA CYS A 167 -20.81 -1.27 3.83
C CYS A 167 -22.31 -1.45 3.61
N SER A 168 -22.90 -2.57 4.03
CA SER A 168 -24.35 -2.81 3.94
C SER A 168 -25.16 -1.97 4.92
N SER A 169 -24.58 -1.64 6.08
CA SER A 169 -25.23 -0.79 7.08
C SER A 169 -25.25 0.71 6.72
N GLY A 170 -24.76 1.09 5.53
CA GLY A 170 -24.79 2.47 5.03
C GLY A 170 -23.94 3.45 5.85
N LYS A 171 -23.00 2.93 6.66
CA LYS A 171 -22.10 3.75 7.48
C LYS A 171 -21.08 4.44 6.59
N ASP A 172 -20.76 5.70 6.89
CA ASP A 172 -19.68 6.49 6.26
C ASP A 172 -18.28 5.84 6.36
N ASN A 173 -18.18 4.69 7.03
CA ASN A 173 -16.95 3.93 7.23
C ASN A 173 -16.65 2.91 6.10
N CYS A 174 -17.51 2.73 5.10
CA CYS A 174 -17.21 1.83 3.99
C CYS A 174 -15.96 2.30 3.22
N PRO A 175 -14.90 1.48 3.03
CA PRO A 175 -13.77 1.86 2.21
C PRO A 175 -14.20 2.19 0.78
N HIS A 176 -13.79 3.34 0.24
CA HIS A 176 -14.19 3.79 -1.11
C HIS A 176 -13.83 2.78 -2.22
N PHE A 177 -12.82 1.94 -2.00
CA PHE A 177 -12.38 0.90 -2.93
C PHE A 177 -13.14 -0.43 -2.78
N TYR A 178 -13.94 -0.62 -1.72
CA TYR A 178 -14.57 -1.90 -1.39
C TYR A 178 -15.40 -2.46 -2.54
N LYS A 179 -16.22 -1.62 -3.18
CA LYS A 179 -17.07 -2.00 -4.33
C LYS A 179 -16.30 -2.65 -5.47
N ARG A 180 -15.04 -2.26 -5.68
CA ARG A 180 -14.18 -2.89 -6.71
C ARG A 180 -13.66 -4.25 -6.26
N CYS A 181 -13.50 -4.45 -4.96
CA CYS A 181 -12.97 -5.66 -4.35
C CYS A 181 -14.05 -6.71 -4.08
N GLU A 182 -15.34 -6.35 -4.06
CA GLU A 182 -16.47 -7.28 -3.84
C GLU A 182 -16.40 -8.52 -4.75
N LYS A 183 -16.08 -8.32 -6.04
CA LYS A 183 -15.95 -9.42 -7.02
C LYS A 183 -14.80 -10.39 -6.74
N TYR A 184 -13.89 -10.05 -5.82
CA TYR A 184 -12.76 -10.87 -5.41
C TYR A 184 -13.02 -11.58 -4.09
N ASN A 185 -14.24 -11.55 -3.54
CA ASN A 185 -14.55 -12.20 -2.28
C ASN A 185 -14.11 -13.69 -2.30
N PRO A 186 -13.24 -14.14 -1.38
CA PRO A 186 -12.73 -15.50 -1.35
C PRO A 186 -13.86 -16.54 -1.32
N LYS A 187 -15.00 -16.23 -0.70
CA LYS A 187 -16.17 -17.13 -0.68
C LYS A 187 -16.72 -17.44 -2.06
N THR A 188 -16.60 -16.52 -3.01
CA THR A 188 -17.09 -16.68 -4.38
C THR A 188 -16.00 -17.16 -5.34
N VAL A 189 -14.75 -16.79 -5.08
CA VAL A 189 -13.65 -17.01 -6.03
C VAL A 189 -12.82 -18.27 -5.81
N THR A 190 -12.88 -18.92 -4.64
CA THR A 190 -12.13 -20.19 -4.40
C THR A 190 -12.37 -21.23 -5.51
N ASN A 191 -13.59 -21.30 -6.05
CA ASN A 191 -13.94 -22.27 -7.11
C ASN A 191 -13.53 -21.82 -8.53
N THR A 192 -13.02 -20.60 -8.69
CA THR A 192 -12.73 -20.01 -10.02
C THR A 192 -11.26 -20.11 -10.43
N LEU A 193 -10.35 -20.35 -9.48
CA LEU A 193 -8.93 -20.54 -9.77
C LEU A 193 -8.67 -21.94 -10.30
N LYS A 194 -8.56 -22.04 -11.62
CA LYS A 194 -8.10 -23.25 -12.29
C LYS A 194 -6.58 -23.33 -12.18
N CYS A 195 -6.09 -24.16 -11.27
CA CYS A 195 -4.70 -24.61 -11.28
C CYS A 195 -4.53 -25.57 -12.47
N PRO A 196 -3.48 -25.45 -13.29
CA PRO A 196 -3.17 -26.50 -14.24
C PRO A 196 -2.75 -27.76 -13.46
N GLU A 197 -3.11 -28.92 -14.00
CA GLU A 197 -2.81 -30.25 -13.43
C GLU A 197 -1.36 -30.65 -13.66
#